data_AF-A0A840STA2-F1
#
_entry.id   AF-A0A840STA2-F1
#
_cell.length_a   1.000
_cell.length_b   1.000
_cell.length_c   1.000
_cell.angle_alpha   90.00
_cell.angle_beta   90.00
_cell.angle_gamma   90.00
#
_symmetry.space_group_name_H-M   'P 1'
#
loop_
_entity.id
_entity.type
_entity.pdbx_description
1 polymer ?
#
loop_
_entity_poly.entity_id
_entity_poly.type
_entity_poly.pdbx_seq_one_letter_code
_entity_poly.pdbx_strand_id
1 'polypeptide(L)' 'MSAPFNSSQSVPLGAVSIFRATAGIEAVVRAFSSWNRARSTRAALANLSDAQLADIGVTRHEIGTVSGALARR' A
#
# COMPACT_ATOMS: atom_id res chain seq x y z
N MET A 1 -9.59 31.80 -43.58
CA MET A 1 -10.76 31.06 -43.07
C MET A 1 -10.31 29.62 -42.84
N SER A 2 -9.83 29.29 -41.64
CA SER A 2 -10.55 28.57 -40.54
C SER A 2 -10.77 27.09 -40.90
N ALA A 3 -10.36 26.09 -40.12
CA ALA A 3 -10.54 25.94 -38.68
C ALA A 3 -9.49 25.00 -38.02
N PRO A 4 -9.30 25.08 -36.69
CA PRO A 4 -8.46 24.15 -35.95
C PRO A 4 -9.21 22.80 -35.77
N PHE A 5 -8.58 21.70 -36.15
CA PHE A 5 -9.07 20.36 -35.80
C PHE A 5 -8.68 20.09 -34.33
N ASN A 6 -9.58 20.48 -33.42
CA ASN A 6 -9.54 20.05 -32.03
C ASN A 6 -9.83 18.54 -31.97
N SER A 7 -8.79 17.72 -31.92
CA SER A 7 -8.90 16.29 -31.67
C SER A 7 -9.08 16.01 -30.18
N SER A 8 -10.24 16.38 -29.64
CA SER A 8 -10.73 15.79 -28.38
C SER A 8 -11.14 14.36 -28.68
N GLN A 9 -10.20 13.41 -28.54
CA GLN A 9 -10.60 12.02 -28.43
C GLN A 9 -11.35 11.88 -27.12
N SER A 10 -12.69 11.89 -27.18
CA SER A 10 -13.51 11.44 -26.07
C SER A 10 -13.09 10.02 -25.74
N VAL A 11 -12.26 9.87 -24.70
CA VAL A 11 -11.98 8.56 -24.13
C VAL A 11 -13.33 7.92 -23.82
N PRO A 12 -13.66 6.77 -24.43
CA PRO A 12 -14.95 6.15 -24.23
C PRO A 12 -15.19 5.97 -22.74
N LEU A 13 -16.38 6.36 -22.25
CA LEU A 13 -16.73 6.27 -20.83
C LEU A 13 -16.49 4.85 -20.26
N GLY A 14 -16.59 3.82 -21.12
CA GLY A 14 -16.26 2.44 -20.78
C GLY A 14 -14.78 2.18 -20.45
N ALA A 15 -13.84 2.77 -21.21
CA ALA A 15 -12.40 2.60 -20.96
C ALA A 15 -11.98 3.21 -19.61
N VAL A 16 -12.54 4.39 -19.28
CA VAL A 16 -12.34 5.03 -17.98
C VAL A 16 -12.96 4.19 -16.85
N SER A 17 -14.13 3.61 -17.09
CA SER A 17 -14.81 2.77 -16.10
C SER A 17 -14.01 1.51 -15.76
N ILE A 18 -13.48 0.83 -16.77
CA ILE A 18 -12.62 -0.36 -16.58
C ILE A 18 -11.34 0.04 -15.85
N PHE A 19 -10.67 1.12 -16.27
CA PHE A 19 -9.45 1.60 -15.61
C PHE A 19 -9.68 1.92 -14.13
N ARG A 20 -10.80 2.55 -13.78
CA ARG A 20 -11.13 2.86 -12.39
C ARG A 20 -11.44 1.60 -11.58
N ALA A 21 -12.12 0.63 -12.18
CA ALA A 21 -12.42 -0.65 -11.53
C ALA A 21 -11.13 -1.43 -11.23
N THR A 22 -10.23 -1.56 -12.20
CA THR A 22 -8.95 -2.27 -12.00
C THR A 22 -8.06 -1.52 -11.01
N ALA A 23 -7.94 -0.20 -11.13
CA ALA A 23 -7.18 0.62 -10.17
C ALA A 23 -7.74 0.50 -8.74
N GLY A 24 -9.07 0.44 -8.59
CA GLY A 24 -9.72 0.22 -7.29
C GLY A 24 -9.39 -1.15 -6.70
N ILE A 25 -9.47 -2.21 -7.52
CA ILE A 25 -9.12 -3.57 -7.09
C ILE A 25 -7.65 -3.65 -6.70
N GLU A 26 -6.75 -3.10 -7.51
CA GLU A 26 -5.32 -3.05 -7.20
C GLU A 26 -5.03 -2.32 -5.88
N ALA A 27 -5.71 -1.20 -5.62
CA ALA A 27 -5.58 -0.46 -4.37
C ALA A 27 -6.01 -1.30 -3.17
N VAL A 28 -7.13 -2.02 -3.26
CA VAL A 28 -7.61 -2.92 -2.20
C VAL A 28 -6.63 -4.06 -1.96
N VAL A 29 -6.13 -4.71 -3.01
CA VAL A 29 -5.16 -5.81 -2.90
C VAL A 29 -3.86 -5.32 -2.26
N ARG A 30 -3.36 -4.14 -2.67
CA ARG A 30 -2.16 -3.52 -2.07
C ARG A 30 -2.37 -3.20 -0.60
N ALA A 31 -3.51 -2.59 -0.24
CA ALA A 31 -3.84 -2.27 1.14
C ALA A 31 -3.92 -3.54 2.00
N PHE A 32 -4.60 -4.58 1.52
CA PHE A 32 -4.71 -5.85 2.23
C PHE A 32 -3.34 -6.53 2.42
N SER A 33 -2.52 -6.55 1.36
CA SER A 33 -1.16 -7.10 1.42
C SER A 33 -0.30 -6.35 2.44
N SER A 34 -0.32 -5.01 2.44
CA SER A 34 0.40 -4.20 3.42
C SER A 34 -0.08 -4.47 4.85
N TRP A 35 -1.39 -4.58 5.08
CA TRP A 35 -1.94 -4.88 6.39
C TRP A 35 -1.51 -6.25 6.89
N ASN A 36 -1.53 -7.26 6.02
CA ASN A 36 -1.09 -8.60 6.37
C ASN A 36 0.41 -8.62 6.72
N ARG A 37 1.25 -7.92 5.95
CA ARG A 37 2.68 -7.74 6.28
C ARG A 37 2.86 -7.08 7.64
N ALA A 38 2.16 -5.97 7.90
CA ALA A 38 2.24 -5.27 9.19
C ALA A 38 1.89 -6.19 10.37
N ARG A 39 0.83 -7.01 10.20
CA ARG A 39 0.37 -7.95 11.22
C ARG A 39 1.36 -9.08 11.44
N SER A 40 1.88 -9.67 10.36
CA SER A 40 2.88 -10.74 10.42
C SER A 40 4.18 -10.27 11.07
N THR A 41 4.71 -9.11 10.66
CA THR A 41 5.89 -8.50 11.28
C THR A 41 5.66 -8.20 12.76
N ARG A 42 4.47 -7.67 13.13
CA ARG A 42 4.13 -7.44 14.53
C ARG A 42 4.15 -8.73 15.36
N ALA A 43 3.58 -9.81 14.82
CA ALA A 43 3.59 -11.10 15.50
C ALA A 43 5.01 -11.67 15.65
N ALA A 44 5.84 -11.56 14.62
CA ALA A 44 7.24 -11.99 14.67
C ALA A 44 8.02 -11.21 15.73
N LEU A 45 7.89 -9.87 15.76
CA LEU A 45 8.55 -9.02 16.77
C LEU A 45 8.01 -9.26 18.18
N ALA A 46 6.72 -9.56 18.33
CA ALA A 46 6.13 -9.89 19.63
C ALA A 46 6.70 -11.19 20.21
N ASN A 47 7.09 -12.15 19.37
CA ASN A 47 7.67 -13.43 19.80
C ASN A 47 9.15 -13.33 20.21
N LEU A 48 9.86 -12.25 19.86
CA LEU A 48 11.25 -12.04 20.30
C LEU A 48 11.29 -11.65 21.77
N SER A 49 12.40 -11.92 22.47
CA SER A 49 12.64 -11.42 23.84
C SER A 49 13.06 -9.95 23.84
N ASP A 50 13.02 -9.29 25.00
CA ASP A 50 13.41 -7.88 25.11
C ASP A 50 14.89 -7.65 24.77
N ALA A 51 15.76 -8.61 25.11
CA ALA A 51 17.17 -8.57 24.74
C ALA A 51 17.37 -8.72 23.22
N GLN A 52 16.59 -9.60 22.57
CA GLN A 52 16.64 -9.76 21.10
C GLN A 52 16.08 -8.54 20.37
N LEU A 53 15.06 -7.89 20.92
CA LEU A 53 14.55 -6.63 20.40
C LEU A 53 15.59 -5.51 20.57
N ALA A 54 16.27 -5.45 21.71
CA ALA A 54 17.34 -4.49 21.94
C ALA A 54 18.54 -4.69 21.00
N ASP A 55 18.89 -5.93 20.66
CA ASP A 55 19.95 -6.27 19.71
C ASP A 55 19.69 -5.67 18.31
N ILE A 56 18.42 -5.69 17.87
CA ILE A 56 18.01 -5.05 16.61
C ILE A 56 17.63 -3.56 16.76
N GLY A 57 17.83 -2.98 17.95
CA GLY A 57 17.58 -1.57 18.23
C GLY A 57 16.09 -1.19 18.28
N VAL A 58 15.19 -2.12 18.59
CA VAL A 58 13.74 -1.88 18.69
C VAL A 58 13.28 -2.08 20.12
N THR A 59 12.39 -1.22 20.61
CA THR A 59 11.71 -1.44 21.90
C THR A 59 10.30 -2.01 21.71
N ARG A 60 9.74 -2.66 22.75
CA ARG A 60 8.36 -3.21 22.71
C ARG A 60 7.31 -2.18 22.30
N HIS A 61 7.48 -0.93 22.73
CA HIS A 61 6.56 0.16 22.43
C HIS A 61 6.59 0.54 20.94
N GLU A 62 7.74 0.39 20.29
CA GLU A 62 7.95 0.77 18.90
C GLU A 62 7.50 -0.28 17.89
N ILE A 63 7.27 -1.53 18.31
CA ILE A 63 6.84 -2.64 17.43
C ILE A 63 5.67 -2.22 16.52
N GLY A 64 4.69 -1.50 17.06
CA GLY A 64 3.54 -1.04 16.28
C GLY A 64 3.90 -0.02 15.19
N THR A 65 4.79 0.92 15.53
CA THR A 65 5.28 1.95 14.59
C THR A 65 6.15 1.31 13.51
N VAL A 66 7.09 0.44 13.89
CA VAL A 66 8.03 -0.24 12.98
C VAL A 66 7.29 -1.20 12.05
N SER A 67 6.38 -2.04 12.56
CA SER A 67 5.65 -2.99 11.71
C SER A 67 4.74 -2.26 10.70
N GLY A 68 4.12 -1.15 11.10
CA GLY A 68 3.34 -0.29 10.21
C GLY A 68 4.18 0.44 9.17
N ALA A 69 5.38 0.90 9.54
CA ALA A 69 6.30 1.56 8.61
C ALA A 69 6.85 0.58 7.55
N LEU A 70 7.24 -0.63 7.96
CA LEU A 70 7.74 -1.67 7.05
C LEU A 70 6.68 -2.17 6.08
N ALA A 71 5.41 -2.18 6.48
CA ALA A 71 4.30 -2.58 5.63
C ALA A 71 3.98 -1.61 4.49
N ARG A 72 4.34 -0.33 4.65
CA ARG A 72 4.09 0.74 3.65
C ARG A 72 5.24 0.89 2.64
N ARG A 73 6.34 0.18 2.85
CA ARG A 73 7.56 0.25 2.04
C ARG A 73 7.56 -0.84 0.98
#